data_AF-A0A356ESF8-F1
#
_entry.id   AF-A0A356ESF8-F1
#
_cell.length_a   1.000
_cell.length_b   1.000
_cell.length_c   1.000
_cell.angle_alpha   90.00
_cell.angle_beta   90.00
_cell.angle_gamma   90.00
#
_symmetry.space_group_name_H-M   'P 1'
#
loop_
_entity.id
_entity.type
_entity.pdbx_description
1 polymer ?
#
loop_
_entity_poly.entity_id
_entity_poly.type
_entity_poly.pdbx_seq_one_letter_code
_entity_poly.pdbx_strand_id
1 'polypeptide(L)'
;MVNDEAVEPFVERWTEADSLVVAEQEAARAAPAIETLEQWAASLDRGRRLFVENRSQCIQCHGPKGDGDGEDKELYDDWNKPKKGVSNAQTEALAGRFTLPLQRLRARNFHQGVFRGGDRPIDVYRRIHVGIKGTPMPSSGPDSATEGVFSPDEIWDVVHYVLSLSDN
;
A
#
# COMPACT_ATOMS: atom_id res chain seq x y z
N MET A 1 21.38 -24.00 -28.80
CA MET A 1 20.12 -24.76 -28.86
C MET A 1 19.59 -24.79 -27.44
N VAL A 2 18.44 -24.16 -27.19
CA VAL A 2 17.79 -24.28 -25.88
C VAL A 2 17.22 -25.71 -25.83
N ASN A 3 17.45 -26.43 -24.73
CA ASN A 3 16.93 -27.79 -24.59
C ASN A 3 15.41 -27.69 -24.36
N ASP A 4 14.61 -28.11 -25.33
CA ASP A 4 13.14 -28.01 -25.28
C ASP A 4 12.55 -28.70 -24.05
N GLU A 5 13.16 -29.81 -23.61
CA GLU A 5 12.77 -30.59 -22.42
C GLU A 5 12.91 -29.79 -21.11
N ALA A 6 13.78 -28.76 -21.09
CA ALA A 6 13.95 -27.89 -19.93
C ALA A 6 12.96 -26.71 -19.93
N VAL A 7 12.34 -26.39 -21.07
CA VAL A 7 11.45 -25.23 -21.26
C VAL A 7 9.98 -25.66 -21.25
N GLU A 8 9.70 -26.89 -21.67
CA GLU A 8 8.36 -27.47 -21.78
C GLU A 8 7.54 -27.34 -20.48
N PRO A 9 8.07 -27.62 -19.27
CA PRO A 9 7.29 -27.46 -18.03
C PRO A 9 6.93 -26.01 -17.72
N PHE A 10 7.75 -25.04 -18.16
CA PHE A 10 7.43 -23.62 -18.01
C PHE A 10 6.34 -23.22 -19.01
N VAL A 11 6.46 -23.65 -20.27
CA VAL A 11 5.48 -23.36 -21.32
C VAL A 11 4.11 -23.93 -20.95
N GLU A 12 4.05 -25.16 -20.46
CA GLU A 12 2.81 -25.78 -19.96
C GLU A 12 2.18 -24.93 -18.85
N ARG A 13 2.97 -24.53 -17.85
CA ARG A 13 2.49 -23.66 -16.77
C ARG A 13 2.02 -22.28 -17.26
N TRP A 14 2.62 -21.74 -18.33
CA TRP A 14 2.15 -20.51 -18.97
C TRP A 14 0.85 -20.72 -19.74
N THR A 15 0.68 -21.84 -20.44
CA THR A 15 -0.56 -22.17 -21.16
C THR A 15 -1.72 -22.48 -20.24
N GLU A 16 -1.45 -22.99 -19.04
CA GLU A 16 -2.45 -23.27 -18.01
C GLU A 16 -2.78 -22.05 -17.13
N ALA A 17 -2.10 -20.91 -17.33
CA ALA A 17 -2.21 -19.76 -16.43
C ALA A 17 -3.65 -19.25 -16.23
N ASP A 18 -4.47 -19.25 -17.28
CA ASP A 18 -5.87 -18.83 -17.21
C ASP A 18 -6.70 -19.71 -16.26
N SER A 19 -6.35 -21.00 -16.17
CA SER A 19 -7.02 -21.95 -15.27
C SER A 19 -6.59 -21.80 -13.80
N LEU A 20 -5.49 -21.10 -13.55
CA LEU A 20 -4.95 -20.81 -12.23
C LEU A 20 -5.41 -19.46 -11.66
N VAL A 21 -6.25 -18.73 -12.40
CA VAL A 21 -6.82 -17.46 -11.93
C VAL A 21 -7.80 -17.73 -10.79
N VAL A 22 -7.49 -17.18 -9.61
CA VAL A 22 -8.33 -17.33 -8.42
C VAL A 22 -9.43 -16.26 -8.43
N ALA A 23 -10.49 -16.48 -9.22
CA ALA A 23 -11.60 -15.53 -9.37
C ALA A 23 -12.30 -15.17 -8.05
N GLU A 24 -12.35 -16.10 -7.10
CA GLU A 24 -12.91 -15.90 -5.76
C GLU A 24 -12.15 -14.83 -4.96
N GLN A 25 -10.83 -14.75 -5.11
CA GLN A 25 -10.02 -13.73 -4.45
C GLN A 25 -10.24 -12.33 -5.04
N GLU A 26 -10.51 -12.23 -6.34
CA GLU A 26 -10.87 -10.95 -6.97
C GLU A 26 -12.30 -10.52 -6.58
N ALA A 27 -13.24 -11.47 -6.50
CA ALA A 27 -14.61 -11.21 -6.04
C ALA A 27 -14.65 -10.79 -4.56
N ALA A 28 -13.87 -11.45 -3.68
CA ALA A 28 -13.75 -11.10 -2.26
C ALA A 28 -13.12 -9.71 -2.03
N ARG A 29 -12.48 -9.14 -3.05
CA ARG A 29 -11.91 -7.80 -3.02
C ARG A 29 -12.77 -6.78 -3.76
N ALA A 30 -13.94 -7.15 -4.27
CA ALA A 30 -14.81 -6.21 -4.97
C ALA A 30 -15.30 -5.11 -4.02
N ALA A 31 -15.45 -3.90 -4.56
CA ALA A 31 -16.02 -2.79 -3.79
C ALA A 31 -17.49 -3.06 -3.48
N PRO A 32 -17.97 -2.71 -2.27
CA PRO A 32 -19.39 -2.78 -1.97
C PRO A 32 -20.17 -1.85 -2.90
N ALA A 33 -21.35 -2.28 -3.34
CA ALA A 33 -22.22 -1.45 -4.16
C ALA A 33 -22.70 -0.23 -3.37
N ILE A 34 -22.47 0.96 -3.93
CA ILE A 34 -22.99 2.23 -3.40
C ILE A 34 -23.99 2.77 -4.42
N GLU A 35 -25.26 2.77 -4.03
CA GLU A 35 -26.38 3.12 -4.91
C GLU A 35 -26.91 4.53 -4.63
N THR A 36 -26.66 5.06 -3.43
CA THR A 36 -27.16 6.37 -2.99
C THR A 36 -26.07 7.30 -2.49
N LEU A 37 -26.34 8.61 -2.55
CA LEU A 37 -25.47 9.65 -1.98
C LEU A 37 -25.32 9.52 -0.46
N GLU A 38 -26.37 9.04 0.22
CA GLU A 38 -26.33 8.79 1.67
C GLU A 38 -25.37 7.65 2.01
N GLN A 39 -25.41 6.56 1.23
CA GLN A 39 -24.46 5.45 1.37
C GLN A 39 -23.02 5.90 1.08
N TRP A 40 -22.82 6.75 0.06
CA TRP A 40 -21.51 7.34 -0.23
C TRP A 40 -21.00 8.19 0.94
N ALA A 41 -21.82 9.12 1.45
CA ALA A 41 -21.46 9.96 2.58
C ALA A 41 -21.16 9.15 3.85
N ALA A 42 -21.93 8.08 4.10
CA ALA A 42 -21.68 7.17 5.22
C ALA A 42 -20.35 6.42 5.08
N SER A 43 -20.00 5.99 3.86
CA SER A 43 -18.71 5.36 3.59
C SER A 43 -17.54 6.31 3.82
N LEU A 44 -17.63 7.56 3.34
CA LEU A 44 -16.63 8.59 3.60
C LEU A 44 -16.44 8.88 5.09
N ASP A 45 -17.55 8.95 5.84
CA ASP A 45 -17.52 9.21 7.28
C ASP A 45 -16.86 8.06 8.06
N ARG A 46 -17.16 6.80 7.70
CA ARG A 46 -16.47 5.62 8.26
C ARG A 46 -15.00 5.62 7.89
N GLY A 47 -14.67 5.81 6.61
CA GLY A 47 -13.29 5.85 6.13
C GLY A 47 -12.45 6.92 6.82
N ARG A 48 -13.00 8.12 7.02
CA ARG A 48 -12.34 9.20 7.78
C ARG A 48 -12.05 8.80 9.22
N ARG A 49 -13.01 8.16 9.92
CA ARG A 49 -12.81 7.68 11.29
C ARG A 49 -11.72 6.63 11.35
N LEU A 50 -11.80 5.61 10.49
CA LEU A 50 -10.82 4.54 10.39
C LEU A 50 -9.41 5.09 10.12
N PHE A 51 -9.29 6.08 9.23
CA PHE A 51 -8.00 6.69 8.89
C PHE A 51 -7.32 7.40 10.08
N VAL A 52 -8.08 8.00 11.00
CA VAL A 52 -7.53 8.71 12.17
C VAL A 52 -7.49 7.85 13.44
N GLU A 53 -8.12 6.68 13.42
CA GLU A 53 -8.13 5.75 14.55
C GLU A 53 -6.73 5.25 14.90
N ASN A 54 -6.46 5.07 16.19
CA ASN A 54 -5.14 4.64 16.67
C ASN A 54 -4.75 3.24 16.16
N ARG A 55 -5.71 2.34 15.90
CA ARG A 55 -5.42 1.01 15.34
C ARG A 55 -4.87 1.08 13.91
N SER A 56 -5.21 2.14 13.17
CA SER A 56 -4.80 2.33 11.77
C SER A 56 -3.36 2.84 11.64
N GLN A 57 -2.93 3.66 12.61
CA GLN A 57 -1.66 4.39 12.60
C GLN A 57 -1.38 5.20 11.32
N CYS A 58 -2.38 5.40 10.44
CA CYS A 58 -2.17 6.03 9.12
C CYS A 58 -1.64 7.46 9.26
N ILE A 59 -2.15 8.20 10.24
CA ILE A 59 -1.80 9.60 10.48
C ILE A 59 -0.33 9.81 10.91
N GLN A 60 0.34 8.77 11.45
CA GLN A 60 1.73 8.89 11.88
C GLN A 60 2.64 9.26 10.72
N CYS A 61 2.35 8.75 9.52
CA CYS A 61 3.09 9.06 8.30
C CYS A 61 2.33 10.02 7.38
N HIS A 62 1.03 9.82 7.19
CA HIS A 62 0.25 10.57 6.20
C HIS A 62 -0.32 11.89 6.72
N GLY A 63 -0.29 12.14 8.04
CA GLY A 63 -0.94 13.28 8.68
C GLY A 63 -2.47 13.14 8.73
N PRO A 64 -3.16 13.86 9.62
CA PRO A 64 -4.62 13.73 9.82
C PRO A 64 -5.44 14.12 8.60
N LYS A 65 -4.88 14.95 7.70
CA LYS A 65 -5.51 15.44 6.49
C LYS A 65 -5.02 14.76 5.21
N GLY A 66 -4.10 13.78 5.32
CA GLY A 66 -3.52 13.11 4.16
C GLY A 66 -2.48 13.92 3.39
N ASP A 67 -1.89 14.96 4.00
CA ASP A 67 -0.89 15.84 3.39
C ASP A 67 0.50 15.20 3.23
N GLY A 68 0.70 13.99 3.77
CA GLY A 68 1.99 13.31 3.79
C GLY A 68 2.98 13.94 4.79
N ASP A 69 2.46 14.64 5.79
CA ASP A 69 3.21 15.45 6.75
C ASP A 69 3.12 14.92 8.19
N GLY A 70 2.80 13.64 8.38
CA GLY A 70 2.74 12.98 9.69
C GLY A 70 4.03 13.11 10.51
N GLU A 71 3.92 12.92 11.82
CA GLU A 71 5.02 13.13 12.78
C GLU A 71 6.22 12.21 12.53
N ASP A 72 6.00 11.00 12.03
CA ASP A 72 7.10 10.12 11.65
C ASP A 72 7.78 10.64 10.38
N LYS A 73 8.96 11.17 10.63
CA LYS A 73 9.82 11.73 9.62
C LYS A 73 10.82 10.70 9.13
N GLU A 74 11.23 9.70 9.91
CA GLU A 74 12.38 8.85 9.58
C GLU A 74 11.98 7.61 8.76
N LEU A 75 11.38 7.86 7.60
CA LEU A 75 10.90 6.82 6.68
C LEU A 75 12.00 6.43 5.70
N TYR A 76 12.44 5.17 5.75
CA TYR A 76 13.42 4.60 4.82
C TYR A 76 12.91 3.29 4.23
N ASP A 77 13.20 3.06 2.95
CA ASP A 77 13.02 1.74 2.35
C ASP A 77 14.07 0.75 2.88
N ASP A 78 13.85 -0.52 2.57
CA ASP A 78 14.75 -1.61 2.97
C ASP A 78 16.18 -1.43 2.45
N TRP A 79 16.37 -0.72 1.35
CA TRP A 79 17.67 -0.49 0.72
C TRP A 79 18.46 0.60 1.45
N ASN A 80 17.78 1.49 2.14
CA ASN A 80 18.36 2.55 2.94
C ASN A 80 18.53 2.18 4.42
N LYS A 81 17.86 1.15 4.92
CA LYS A 81 18.03 0.65 6.31
C LYS A 81 19.50 0.36 6.67
N PRO A 82 20.31 -0.34 5.85
CA PRO A 82 21.72 -0.64 6.17
C PRO A 82 22.62 0.61 6.21
N LYS A 83 22.17 1.74 5.66
CA LYS A 83 22.90 3.01 5.65
C LYS A 83 22.69 3.81 6.94
N LYS A 84 21.68 3.46 7.75
CA LYS A 84 21.29 4.21 8.95
C LYS A 84 22.01 3.69 10.19
N GLY A 85 22.88 4.53 10.77
CA GLY A 85 23.56 4.25 12.04
C GLY A 85 22.77 4.73 13.26
N VAL A 86 23.31 4.47 14.45
CA VAL A 86 22.79 4.98 15.73
C VAL A 86 23.11 6.46 15.95
N SER A 87 24.10 6.99 15.23
CA SER A 87 24.50 8.40 15.27
C SER A 87 24.67 8.94 13.86
N ASN A 88 24.62 10.27 13.71
CA ASN A 88 24.80 10.93 12.41
C ASN A 88 26.16 10.60 11.78
N ALA A 89 27.24 10.60 12.58
CA ALA A 89 28.58 10.25 12.10
C ALA A 89 28.64 8.80 11.60
N GLN A 90 27.95 7.87 12.28
CA GLN A 90 27.89 6.49 11.82
C GLN A 90 27.04 6.34 10.54
N THR A 91 25.92 7.05 10.45
CA THR A 91 25.09 7.10 9.23
C THR A 91 25.90 7.60 8.04
N GLU A 92 26.67 8.67 8.20
CA GLU A 92 27.53 9.20 7.13
C GLU A 92 28.59 8.18 6.69
N ALA A 93 29.27 7.56 7.66
CA ALA A 93 30.27 6.52 7.39
C ALA A 93 29.68 5.26 6.72
N LEU A 94 28.46 4.86 7.08
CA LEU A 94 27.76 3.73 6.47
C LEU A 94 27.26 4.08 5.07
N ALA A 95 26.63 5.24 4.89
CA ALA A 95 26.11 5.69 3.61
C ALA A 95 27.22 5.81 2.55
N GLY A 96 28.43 6.25 2.95
CA GLY A 96 29.61 6.33 2.07
C GLY A 96 30.10 4.98 1.52
N ARG A 97 29.60 3.85 2.04
CA ARG A 97 29.93 2.50 1.52
C ARG A 97 29.06 2.07 0.33
N PHE A 98 28.02 2.84 -0.01
CA PHE A 98 27.07 2.51 -1.06
C PHE A 98 27.19 3.48 -2.23
N THR A 99 26.93 2.99 -3.45
CA THR A 99 26.97 3.82 -4.66
C THR A 99 25.86 4.88 -4.68
N LEU A 100 24.68 4.52 -4.18
CA LEU A 100 23.53 5.43 -4.15
C LEU A 100 23.44 6.14 -2.79
N PRO A 101 23.10 7.43 -2.76
CA PRO A 101 22.98 8.18 -1.51
C PRO A 101 21.89 7.61 -0.60
N LEU A 102 21.98 7.94 0.69
CA LEU A 102 20.88 7.70 1.62
C LEU A 102 19.67 8.53 1.14
N GLN A 103 18.55 7.86 0.86
CA GLN A 103 17.33 8.51 0.42
C GLN A 103 16.22 8.28 1.44
N ARG A 104 15.67 9.39 1.92
CA ARG A 104 14.52 9.38 2.82
C ARG A 104 13.23 9.37 1.99
N LEU A 105 12.28 8.55 2.42
CA LEU A 105 10.95 8.51 1.83
C LEU A 105 10.08 9.63 2.40
N ARG A 106 9.06 10.01 1.62
CA ARG A 106 7.97 10.87 2.06
C ARG A 106 6.67 10.14 1.80
N ALA A 107 5.81 10.11 2.81
CA ALA A 107 4.44 9.67 2.65
C ALA A 107 3.74 10.49 1.56
N ARG A 108 2.74 9.90 0.92
CA ARG A 108 2.06 10.55 -0.19
C ARG A 108 1.12 11.63 0.33
N ASN A 109 1.19 12.80 -0.29
CA ASN A 109 0.15 13.81 -0.20
C ASN A 109 -0.99 13.39 -1.15
N PHE A 110 -2.15 13.06 -0.59
CA PHE A 110 -3.29 12.55 -1.34
C PHE A 110 -4.00 13.63 -2.16
N HIS A 111 -3.89 14.91 -1.80
CA HIS A 111 -4.46 16.03 -2.57
C HIS A 111 -3.86 16.14 -3.97
N GLN A 112 -2.68 15.57 -4.19
CA GLN A 112 -2.03 15.57 -5.50
C GLN A 112 -2.65 14.61 -6.52
N GLY A 113 -3.53 13.69 -6.10
CA GLY A 113 -4.17 12.71 -7.01
C GLY A 113 -3.23 11.71 -7.67
N VAL A 114 -1.94 11.67 -7.28
CA VAL A 114 -0.94 10.74 -7.85
C VAL A 114 -0.64 9.63 -6.86
N PHE A 115 -1.04 8.40 -7.18
CA PHE A 115 -0.91 7.25 -6.29
C PHE A 115 0.12 6.22 -6.80
N ARG A 116 0.73 5.47 -5.88
CA ARG A 116 1.66 4.39 -6.26
C ARG A 116 0.89 3.19 -6.79
N GLY A 117 1.00 2.97 -8.11
CA GLY A 117 0.41 1.82 -8.79
C GLY A 117 -0.91 2.08 -9.48
N GLY A 118 -1.36 3.33 -9.56
CA GLY A 118 -2.61 3.74 -10.21
C GLY A 118 -3.57 4.43 -9.24
N ASP A 119 -4.48 5.22 -9.80
CA ASP A 119 -5.52 6.00 -9.10
C ASP A 119 -6.90 5.33 -9.10
N ARG A 120 -7.05 4.19 -9.80
CA ARG A 120 -8.29 3.42 -9.74
C ARG A 120 -8.54 2.95 -8.30
N PRO A 121 -9.80 2.89 -7.84
CA PRO A 121 -10.10 2.48 -6.47
C PRO A 121 -9.49 1.13 -6.07
N ILE A 122 -9.47 0.16 -6.98
CA ILE A 122 -8.85 -1.16 -6.74
C ILE A 122 -7.32 -1.08 -6.56
N ASP A 123 -6.65 -0.14 -7.23
CA ASP A 123 -5.20 0.02 -7.10
C ASP A 123 -4.85 0.58 -5.71
N VAL A 124 -5.65 1.54 -5.22
CA VAL A 124 -5.53 2.08 -3.86
C VAL A 124 -5.86 1.00 -2.82
N TYR A 125 -6.96 0.25 -3.02
CA TYR A 125 -7.35 -0.87 -2.17
C TYR A 125 -6.20 -1.86 -2.00
N ARG A 126 -5.58 -2.28 -3.11
CA ARG A 126 -4.47 -3.25 -3.08
C ARG A 126 -3.29 -2.75 -2.24
N ARG A 127 -2.97 -1.45 -2.28
CA ARG A 127 -1.88 -0.86 -1.49
C ARG A 127 -2.19 -0.79 0.00
N ILE A 128 -3.43 -0.49 0.37
CA ILE A 128 -3.86 -0.48 1.77
C ILE A 128 -3.94 -1.92 2.29
N HIS A 129 -4.51 -2.83 1.50
CA HIS A 129 -4.69 -4.23 1.87
C HIS A 129 -3.35 -4.93 2.13
N VAL A 130 -2.37 -4.84 1.22
CA VAL A 130 -1.08 -5.58 1.33
C VAL A 130 0.11 -4.78 1.86
N GLY A 131 -0.03 -3.45 1.94
CA GLY A 131 1.07 -2.52 2.16
C GLY A 131 1.94 -2.30 0.93
N ILE A 132 2.98 -1.48 1.09
CA ILE A 132 3.99 -1.26 0.04
C ILE A 132 5.28 -1.94 0.49
N LYS A 133 5.48 -3.17 -0.01
CA LYS A 133 6.66 -3.98 0.31
C LYS A 133 7.95 -3.23 -0.05
N GLY A 134 8.96 -3.36 0.81
CA GLY A 134 10.19 -2.58 0.71
C GLY A 134 10.12 -1.21 1.40
N THR A 135 8.95 -0.76 1.86
CA THR A 135 8.77 0.53 2.55
C THR A 135 8.18 0.36 3.95
N PRO A 136 8.15 1.41 4.78
CA PRO A 136 7.50 1.37 6.08
C PRO A 136 5.97 1.26 6.04
N MET A 137 5.30 1.41 4.89
CA MET A 137 3.84 1.33 4.80
C MET A 137 3.35 -0.12 4.97
N PRO A 138 2.72 -0.47 6.11
CA PRO A 138 2.40 -1.85 6.44
C PRO A 138 1.14 -2.35 5.70
N SER A 139 0.88 -3.64 5.85
CA SER A 139 -0.38 -4.27 5.44
C SER A 139 -1.49 -3.91 6.43
N SER A 140 -2.65 -3.49 5.96
CA SER A 140 -3.82 -3.27 6.83
C SER A 140 -4.91 -4.33 6.67
N GLY A 141 -4.90 -5.10 5.59
CA GLY A 141 -5.89 -6.16 5.36
C GLY A 141 -5.46 -7.53 5.85
N PRO A 142 -6.42 -8.48 5.93
CA PRO A 142 -6.14 -9.87 6.25
C PRO A 142 -5.29 -10.54 5.16
N ASP A 143 -4.48 -11.50 5.58
CA ASP A 143 -3.83 -12.46 4.69
C ASP A 143 -4.04 -13.90 5.18
N SER A 144 -3.38 -14.89 4.57
CA SER A 144 -3.54 -16.29 4.96
C SER A 144 -3.06 -16.62 6.37
N ALA A 145 -2.30 -15.72 7.01
CA ALA A 145 -1.66 -15.95 8.31
C ALA A 145 -2.14 -14.97 9.40
N THR A 146 -2.74 -13.85 9.03
CA THR A 146 -3.10 -12.75 9.94
C THR A 146 -4.47 -12.16 9.60
N GLU A 147 -5.26 -11.79 10.62
CA GLU A 147 -6.62 -11.25 10.44
C GLU A 147 -6.64 -9.81 9.89
N GLY A 148 -5.49 -9.13 9.80
CA GLY A 148 -5.41 -7.73 9.39
C GLY A 148 -5.88 -6.75 10.47
N VAL A 149 -5.63 -5.45 10.23
CA VAL A 149 -6.12 -4.35 11.09
C VAL A 149 -7.58 -4.02 10.76
N PHE A 150 -7.95 -4.20 9.49
CA PHE A 150 -9.23 -3.87 8.91
C PHE A 150 -9.80 -5.04 8.11
N SER A 151 -11.12 -5.15 8.12
CA SER A 151 -11.84 -6.01 7.19
C SER A 151 -11.74 -5.48 5.74
N PRO A 152 -12.02 -6.31 4.73
CA PRO A 152 -12.11 -5.87 3.34
C PRO A 152 -13.05 -4.66 3.14
N ASP A 153 -14.20 -4.63 3.80
CA ASP A 153 -15.18 -3.54 3.69
C ASP A 153 -14.68 -2.24 4.34
N GLU A 154 -14.02 -2.35 5.49
CA GLU A 154 -13.39 -1.21 6.16
C GLU A 154 -12.29 -0.60 5.29
N ILE A 155 -11.52 -1.42 4.57
CA ILE A 155 -10.51 -0.90 3.63
C ILE A 155 -11.19 -0.12 2.49
N TRP A 156 -12.32 -0.60 1.97
CA TRP A 156 -13.07 0.12 0.94
C TRP A 156 -13.57 1.49 1.42
N ASP A 157 -14.07 1.57 2.66
CA ASP A 157 -14.42 2.86 3.27
C ASP A 157 -13.21 3.82 3.32
N VAL A 158 -12.03 3.31 3.72
CA VAL A 158 -10.78 4.11 3.73
C VAL A 158 -10.39 4.53 2.31
N VAL A 159 -10.53 3.65 1.31
CA VAL A 159 -10.25 3.97 -0.10
C VAL A 159 -11.13 5.12 -0.58
N HIS A 160 -12.43 5.06 -0.31
CA HIS A 160 -13.36 6.13 -0.67
C HIS A 160 -12.95 7.46 -0.02
N TYR A 161 -12.59 7.42 1.27
CA TYR A 161 -12.09 8.60 1.95
C TYR A 161 -10.80 9.15 1.33
N VAL A 162 -9.78 8.32 1.11
CA VAL A 162 -8.48 8.74 0.54
C VAL A 162 -8.66 9.36 -0.85
N LEU A 163 -9.50 8.75 -1.70
CA LEU A 163 -9.79 9.29 -3.03
C LEU A 163 -10.59 10.59 -2.95
N SER A 164 -11.48 10.75 -1.97
CA SER A 164 -12.21 12.01 -1.77
C SER A 164 -11.33 13.19 -1.38
N LEU A 165 -10.09 12.94 -0.94
CA LEU A 165 -9.10 13.98 -0.64
C LEU A 165 -8.37 14.46 -1.90
N SER A 166 -8.46 13.76 -3.03
CA SER A 166 -7.76 14.17 -4.26
C SER A 166 -8.54 15.27 -4.98
N ASP A 167 -7.85 16.32 -5.42
CA ASP A 167 -8.45 17.44 -6.16
C ASP A 167 -8.69 17.13 -7.67
N ASN A 168 -8.89 15.86 -8.03
CA ASN A 168 -9.04 15.42 -9.44
C ASN A 168 -10.50 15.42 -9.92
#